data_AF-A0A7S2CZC1-F1
#
_entry.id   AF-A0A7S2CZC1-F1
#
_cell.length_a   1.000
_cell.length_b   1.000
_cell.length_c   1.000
_cell.angle_alpha   90.00
_cell.angle_beta   90.00
_cell.angle_gamma   90.00
#
_symmetry.space_group_name_H-M   'P 1'
#
loop_
_entity.id
_entity.type
_entity.pdbx_description
1 polymer ?
#
loop_
_entity_poly.entity_id
_entity_poly.type
_entity_poly.pdbx_seq_one_letter_code
_entity_poly.pdbx_strand_id
1 'polypeptide(L)'
;RRTYFVVRSAYSQHGLNENLPDGLGALEVSGAIAHLHVAATLFVPDNQEVKKDGGALLGQECFLQVHGAISDVAHVWREGGGTRLKLTRFPPGSVLVFSTDPNGEASLRRGLDRLLTCDTLGRCLDGLGLCELNYLLFSCEAEERDRSADRRAAYDLPGYGPLTYCGLMGACGALDLM
;
A
#
# COMPACT_ATOMS: atom_id res chain seq x y z
N ARG A 1 -3.43 0.34 2.59
CA ARG A 1 -2.82 -0.74 1.76
C ARG A 1 -1.88 -1.56 2.64
N ARG A 2 -1.95 -2.90 2.62
CA ARG A 2 -1.04 -3.77 3.40
C ARG A 2 -0.26 -4.66 2.43
N THR A 3 1.04 -4.83 2.65
CA THR A 3 1.90 -5.68 1.82
C THR A 3 2.30 -6.92 2.59
N TYR A 4 2.16 -8.07 1.95
CA TYR A 4 2.47 -9.38 2.52
C TYR A 4 3.68 -9.97 1.83
N PHE A 5 4.60 -10.51 2.62
CA PHE A 5 5.76 -11.25 2.17
C PHE A 5 5.63 -12.69 2.65
N VAL A 6 5.51 -13.61 1.70
CA VAL A 6 5.41 -15.04 1.95
C VAL A 6 6.63 -15.70 1.32
N VAL A 7 7.40 -16.40 2.13
CA VAL A 7 8.66 -17.02 1.71
C VAL A 7 8.68 -18.45 2.20
N ARG A 8 9.11 -19.39 1.35
CA ARG A 8 9.43 -20.76 1.74
C ARG A 8 10.93 -20.96 1.58
N SER A 9 11.65 -21.03 2.69
CA SER A 9 13.11 -21.24 2.71
C SER A 9 13.49 -22.65 2.24
N ALA A 10 14.59 -22.76 1.52
CA ALA A 10 15.23 -24.04 1.17
C ALA A 10 16.41 -24.32 2.11
N TYR A 11 16.12 -24.57 3.40
CA TYR A 11 17.16 -24.79 4.41
C TYR A 11 17.79 -26.19 4.31
N SER A 12 16.99 -27.21 3.94
CA SER A 12 17.43 -28.59 3.76
C SER A 12 17.29 -29.05 2.30
N GLN A 13 17.88 -30.20 1.97
CA GLN A 13 17.63 -30.85 0.68
C GLN A 13 16.17 -31.26 0.60
N HIS A 14 15.49 -30.84 -0.48
CA HIS A 14 14.07 -31.05 -0.68
C HIS A 14 13.82 -31.52 -2.11
N GLY A 15 12.85 -32.41 -2.27
CA GLY A 15 12.40 -32.82 -3.59
C GLY A 15 11.62 -31.69 -4.28
N LEU A 16 11.73 -31.61 -5.62
CA LEU A 16 10.97 -30.63 -6.43
C LEU A 16 9.44 -30.71 -6.20
N ASN A 17 8.94 -31.89 -5.83
CA ASN A 17 7.52 -32.16 -5.59
C ASN A 17 7.15 -32.19 -4.10
N GLU A 18 8.00 -31.68 -3.21
CA GLU A 18 7.69 -31.64 -1.79
C GLU A 18 6.65 -30.55 -1.52
N ASN A 19 5.39 -30.98 -1.50
CA ASN A 19 4.27 -30.13 -1.15
C ASN A 19 4.47 -29.49 0.22
N LEU A 20 3.77 -28.39 0.47
CA LEU A 20 3.71 -27.87 1.84
C LEU A 20 3.12 -28.95 2.75
N PRO A 21 3.59 -29.06 4.00
CA PRO A 21 3.04 -30.02 4.95
C PRO A 21 1.52 -29.82 5.05
N ASP A 22 0.76 -30.91 5.04
CA ASP A 22 -0.72 -30.89 4.98
C ASP A 22 -1.38 -30.08 6.13
N GLY A 23 -0.64 -29.82 7.21
CA GLY A 23 -1.06 -28.99 8.34
C GLY A 23 -0.90 -27.48 8.15
N LEU A 24 -0.30 -27.00 7.05
CA LEU A 24 -0.20 -25.56 6.82
C LEU A 24 -1.57 -25.01 6.39
N GLY A 25 -2.25 -24.33 7.31
CA GLY A 25 -3.52 -23.68 7.07
C GLY A 25 -3.45 -22.61 5.98
N ALA A 26 -4.62 -22.24 5.44
CA ALA A 26 -4.72 -21.13 4.51
C ALA A 26 -4.31 -19.81 5.18
N LEU A 27 -3.51 -18.99 4.48
CA LEU A 27 -3.17 -17.66 4.93
C LEU A 27 -4.39 -16.76 4.79
N GLU A 28 -4.85 -16.20 5.91
CA GLU A 28 -5.93 -15.23 5.91
C GLU A 28 -5.35 -13.81 5.79
N VAL A 29 -5.76 -13.09 4.75
CA VAL A 29 -5.38 -11.70 4.52
C VAL A 29 -6.61 -10.81 4.54
N SER A 30 -6.43 -9.61 5.09
CA SER A 30 -7.51 -8.63 5.18
C SER A 30 -7.66 -7.91 3.85
N GLY A 31 -8.88 -7.91 3.30
CA GLY A 31 -9.20 -7.25 2.02
C GLY A 31 -9.03 -8.09 0.78
N ALA A 32 -9.34 -7.48 -0.36
CA ALA A 32 -9.06 -8.05 -1.68
C ALA A 32 -7.59 -7.85 -2.05
N ILE A 33 -7.01 -8.81 -2.78
CA ILE A 33 -5.67 -8.65 -3.34
C ILE A 33 -5.74 -7.57 -4.43
N ALA A 34 -4.98 -6.51 -4.26
CA ALA A 34 -4.97 -5.35 -5.15
C ALA A 34 -3.86 -5.45 -6.19
N HIS A 35 -2.71 -6.00 -5.83
CA HIS A 35 -1.56 -6.07 -6.73
C HIS A 35 -0.60 -7.21 -6.36
N LEU A 36 -0.20 -8.00 -7.36
CA LEU A 36 0.91 -8.94 -7.25
C LEU A 36 2.22 -8.20 -7.54
N HIS A 37 3.14 -8.16 -6.60
CA HIS A 37 4.45 -7.55 -6.82
C HIS A 37 5.43 -8.54 -7.43
N VAL A 38 5.55 -9.72 -6.81
CA VAL A 38 6.43 -10.80 -7.27
C VAL A 38 5.84 -12.14 -6.87
N ALA A 39 5.86 -13.10 -7.77
CA ALA A 39 5.79 -14.51 -7.44
C ALA A 39 6.90 -15.21 -8.22
N ALA A 40 7.84 -15.85 -7.53
CA ALA A 40 8.98 -16.47 -8.19
C ALA A 40 9.50 -17.68 -7.41
N THR A 41 10.11 -18.61 -8.14
CA THR A 41 10.74 -19.80 -7.60
C THR A 41 12.13 -19.93 -8.19
N LEU A 42 13.15 -20.06 -7.33
CA LEU A 42 14.51 -20.31 -7.74
C LEU A 42 14.80 -21.82 -7.71
N PHE A 43 15.27 -22.34 -8.82
CA PHE A 43 15.70 -23.73 -8.96
C PHE A 43 17.21 -23.79 -9.15
N VAL A 44 17.86 -24.68 -8.41
CA VAL A 44 19.27 -25.01 -8.59
C VAL A 44 19.33 -26.47 -9.00
N PRO A 45 19.91 -26.81 -10.16
CA PRO A 45 20.03 -28.19 -10.61
C PRO A 45 20.97 -28.99 -9.69
N ASP A 46 20.59 -30.23 -9.38
CA ASP A 46 21.41 -31.14 -8.61
C ASP A 46 22.67 -31.54 -9.39
N ASN A 47 23.76 -31.84 -8.66
CA ASN A 47 25.00 -32.43 -9.21
C ASN A 47 25.80 -31.62 -10.24
N GLN A 48 25.61 -30.30 -10.34
CA GLN A 48 26.61 -29.47 -11.02
C GLN A 48 27.70 -29.03 -10.06
N GLU A 49 28.92 -29.53 -10.26
CA GLU A 49 30.10 -28.88 -9.71
C GLU A 49 30.20 -27.47 -10.31
N VAL A 50 30.35 -26.46 -9.46
CA VAL A 50 30.54 -25.07 -9.90
C VAL A 50 31.73 -25.04 -10.85
N LYS A 51 31.53 -24.58 -12.09
CA LYS A 51 32.60 -24.43 -13.09
C LYS A 51 33.66 -23.50 -12.49
N LYS A 52 34.83 -24.06 -12.16
CA LYS A 52 35.97 -23.30 -11.66
C LYS A 52 36.78 -22.84 -12.86
N ASP A 53 36.78 -21.53 -13.10
CA ASP A 53 37.73 -20.91 -14.01
C ASP A 53 38.92 -20.37 -13.23
N GLY A 54 40.13 -20.57 -13.74
CA GLY A 54 41.38 -20.25 -13.03
C GLY A 54 41.61 -18.76 -12.77
N GLY A 55 40.80 -17.88 -13.39
CA GLY A 55 40.92 -16.42 -13.28
C GLY A 55 39.67 -15.69 -12.79
N ALA A 56 38.52 -16.36 -12.58
CA ALA A 56 37.28 -15.70 -12.20
C ALA A 56 36.38 -16.57 -11.31
N LEU A 57 35.74 -15.94 -10.33
CA LEU A 57 34.70 -16.57 -9.50
C LEU A 57 33.38 -16.56 -10.28
N LEU A 58 32.92 -17.73 -10.72
CA LEU A 58 31.63 -17.90 -11.37
C LEU A 58 30.55 -18.31 -10.35
N GLY A 59 29.33 -17.80 -10.54
CA GLY A 59 28.16 -18.22 -9.78
C GLY A 59 27.67 -19.60 -10.18
N GLN A 60 26.93 -20.25 -9.28
CA GLN A 60 26.25 -21.51 -9.60
C GLN A 60 25.15 -21.27 -10.64
N GLU A 61 25.01 -22.18 -11.62
CA GLU A 61 23.89 -22.11 -12.57
C GLU A 61 22.58 -22.29 -11.80
N CYS A 62 21.62 -21.41 -12.07
CA CYS A 62 20.30 -21.45 -11.46
C CYS A 62 19.24 -20.97 -12.46
N PHE A 63 18.01 -21.41 -12.26
CA PHE A 63 16.85 -21.05 -13.06
C PHE A 63 15.84 -20.33 -12.19
N LEU A 64 15.52 -19.09 -12.53
CA LEU A 64 14.46 -18.33 -11.86
C LEU A 64 13.18 -18.44 -12.68
N GLN A 65 12.16 -19.10 -12.14
CA GLN A 65 10.82 -19.10 -12.72
C GLN A 65 10.01 -17.96 -12.10
N VAL A 66 9.60 -17.00 -12.91
CA VAL A 66 8.69 -15.92 -12.51
C VAL A 66 7.27 -16.29 -12.92
N HIS A 67 6.33 -16.14 -12.00
CA HIS A 67 4.91 -16.45 -12.21
C HIS A 67 4.12 -15.17 -12.51
N GLY A 68 3.18 -15.26 -13.44
CA GLY A 68 2.40 -14.11 -13.90
C GLY A 68 1.19 -13.81 -13.02
N ALA A 69 0.68 -14.83 -12.32
CA ALA A 69 -0.49 -14.73 -11.48
C ALA A 69 -0.30 -15.43 -10.13
N ILE A 70 -1.03 -14.96 -9.12
CA ILE A 70 -1.04 -15.59 -7.79
C ILE A 70 -1.63 -17.00 -7.88
N SER A 71 -2.58 -17.23 -8.79
CA SER A 71 -3.15 -18.54 -9.08
C SER A 71 -2.11 -19.59 -9.48
N ASP A 72 -0.96 -19.17 -10.02
CA ASP A 72 0.09 -20.08 -10.46
C ASP A 72 0.76 -20.77 -9.27
N VAL A 73 0.82 -20.09 -8.12
CA VAL A 73 1.48 -20.58 -6.89
C VAL A 73 0.50 -20.93 -5.76
N ALA A 74 -0.71 -20.38 -5.79
CA ALA A 74 -1.67 -20.51 -4.70
C ALA A 74 -3.13 -20.53 -5.19
N HIS A 75 -3.99 -21.27 -4.49
CA HIS A 75 -5.44 -21.13 -4.63
C HIS A 75 -5.94 -19.98 -3.75
N VAL A 76 -6.71 -19.07 -4.35
CA VAL A 76 -7.26 -17.90 -3.69
C VAL A 76 -8.77 -17.95 -3.73
N TRP A 77 -9.42 -17.75 -2.59
CA TRP A 77 -10.87 -17.57 -2.51
C TRP A 77 -11.21 -16.49 -1.49
N ARG A 78 -12.42 -15.95 -1.62
CA ARG A 78 -12.95 -14.99 -0.65
C ARG A 78 -13.84 -15.72 0.35
N GLU A 79 -13.64 -15.41 1.62
CA GLU A 79 -14.44 -15.93 2.71
C GLU A 79 -14.68 -14.80 3.70
N GLY A 80 -15.95 -14.37 3.83
CA GLY A 80 -16.31 -13.16 4.58
C GLY A 80 -15.72 -11.86 3.99
N GLY A 81 -15.31 -10.94 4.87
CA GLY A 81 -14.64 -9.68 4.49
C GLY A 81 -13.15 -9.82 4.13
N GLY A 82 -12.60 -11.03 4.21
CA GLY A 82 -11.19 -11.34 3.95
C GLY A 82 -10.97 -12.13 2.66
N THR A 83 -9.70 -12.32 2.32
CA THR A 83 -9.25 -13.24 1.27
C THR A 83 -8.42 -14.33 1.92
N ARG A 84 -8.65 -15.59 1.54
CA ARG A 84 -7.84 -16.73 1.98
C ARG A 84 -7.00 -17.25 0.83
N LEU A 85 -5.77 -17.62 1.15
CA LEU A 85 -4.77 -18.06 0.19
C LEU A 85 -4.13 -19.37 0.67
N LYS A 86 -4.33 -20.43 -0.09
CA LYS A 86 -3.69 -21.74 0.14
C LYS A 86 -2.58 -21.95 -0.87
N LEU A 87 -1.34 -22.00 -0.41
CA LEU A 87 -0.18 -22.27 -1.25
C LEU A 87 -0.24 -23.72 -1.73
N THR A 88 -0.23 -23.95 -3.05
CA THR A 88 -0.33 -25.30 -3.64
C THR A 88 0.87 -25.66 -4.50
N ARG A 89 1.48 -24.68 -5.17
CA ARG A 89 2.62 -24.85 -6.08
C ARG A 89 3.75 -23.92 -5.66
N PHE A 90 4.16 -24.07 -4.40
CA PHE A 90 5.11 -23.17 -3.76
C PHE A 90 6.25 -23.98 -3.11
N PRO A 91 7.16 -24.55 -3.94
CA PRO A 91 8.28 -25.37 -3.45
C PRO A 91 9.29 -24.53 -2.64
N PRO A 92 10.21 -25.15 -1.90
CA PRO A 92 11.29 -24.44 -1.21
C PRO A 92 12.10 -23.57 -2.19
N GLY A 93 12.53 -22.38 -1.75
CA GLY A 93 13.15 -21.38 -2.63
C GLY A 93 12.15 -20.49 -3.38
N SER A 94 10.87 -20.53 -2.99
CA SER A 94 9.83 -19.66 -3.57
C SER A 94 9.53 -18.43 -2.70
N VAL A 95 9.17 -17.34 -3.38
CA VAL A 95 8.74 -16.08 -2.80
C VAL A 95 7.44 -15.60 -3.44
N LEU A 96 6.54 -15.08 -2.63
CA LEU A 96 5.28 -14.46 -3.04
C LEU A 96 5.10 -13.15 -2.27
N VAL A 97 5.00 -12.04 -3.01
CA VAL A 97 4.83 -10.69 -2.49
C VAL A 97 3.62 -10.05 -3.16
N PHE A 98 2.63 -9.66 -2.38
CA PHE A 98 1.42 -9.01 -2.89
C PHE A 98 0.90 -7.97 -1.90
N SER A 99 0.11 -7.02 -2.39
CA SER A 99 -0.57 -6.04 -1.56
C SER A 99 -2.09 -6.20 -1.61
N THR A 100 -2.73 -5.98 -0.46
CA THR A 100 -4.19 -5.98 -0.31
C THR A 100 -4.74 -4.58 -0.08
N ASP A 101 -6.00 -4.43 -0.46
CA ASP A 101 -6.81 -3.25 -0.19
C ASP A 101 -8.02 -3.62 0.69
N PRO A 102 -7.87 -3.58 2.03
CA PRO A 102 -8.93 -3.94 2.98
C PRO A 102 -10.15 -3.03 2.94
N ASN A 103 -9.96 -1.75 2.63
CA ASN A 103 -11.02 -0.75 2.73
C ASN A 103 -11.54 -0.28 1.36
N GLY A 104 -11.06 -0.87 0.25
CA GLY A 104 -11.34 -0.34 -1.10
C GLY A 104 -10.78 1.07 -1.32
N GLU A 105 -9.85 1.49 -0.46
CA GLU A 105 -9.28 2.83 -0.44
C GLU A 105 -8.49 3.12 -1.71
N ALA A 106 -7.94 2.11 -2.39
CA ALA A 106 -7.22 2.36 -3.63
C ALA A 106 -8.16 2.84 -4.74
N SER A 107 -9.40 2.37 -4.77
CA SER A 107 -10.42 2.84 -5.72
C SER A 107 -10.96 4.21 -5.32
N LEU A 108 -11.20 4.43 -4.02
CA LEU A 108 -11.61 5.73 -3.50
C LEU A 108 -10.54 6.82 -3.74
N ARG A 109 -9.28 6.53 -3.41
CA ARG A 109 -8.13 7.42 -3.66
C ARG A 109 -8.02 7.79 -5.13
N ARG A 110 -8.09 6.81 -6.04
CA ARG A 110 -8.09 7.09 -7.48
C ARG A 110 -9.27 7.97 -7.92
N GLY A 111 -10.43 7.82 -7.29
CA GLY A 111 -11.58 8.71 -7.50
C GLY A 111 -11.30 10.13 -7.02
N LEU A 112 -10.74 10.27 -5.82
CA LEU A 112 -10.37 11.56 -5.24
C LEU A 112 -9.26 12.25 -6.06
N ASP A 113 -8.22 11.54 -6.47
CA ASP A 113 -7.12 12.07 -7.28
C ASP A 113 -7.63 12.65 -8.62
N ARG A 114 -8.66 12.03 -9.21
CA ARG A 114 -9.32 12.55 -10.42
C ARG A 114 -10.16 13.80 -10.17
N LEU A 115 -10.70 13.96 -8.97
CA LEU A 115 -11.51 15.12 -8.61
C LEU A 115 -10.64 16.29 -8.16
N LEU A 116 -9.54 16.01 -7.45
CA LEU A 116 -8.61 16.98 -6.87
C LEU A 116 -7.44 17.30 -7.80
N THR A 117 -7.70 17.48 -9.10
CA THR A 117 -6.65 17.92 -10.02
C THR A 117 -6.36 19.41 -9.86
N CYS A 118 -5.13 19.83 -10.17
CA CYS A 118 -4.74 21.25 -10.14
C CYS A 118 -5.67 22.11 -11.01
N ASP A 119 -6.14 21.58 -12.14
CA ASP A 119 -7.07 22.29 -13.03
C ASP A 119 -8.44 22.48 -12.37
N THR A 120 -8.98 21.43 -11.73
CA THR A 120 -10.28 21.53 -11.03
C THR A 120 -10.19 22.55 -9.89
N LEU A 121 -9.13 22.47 -9.08
CA LEU A 121 -8.92 23.37 -7.96
C LEU A 121 -8.64 24.80 -8.44
N GLY A 122 -7.83 24.96 -9.48
CA GLY A 122 -7.49 26.24 -10.08
C GLY A 122 -8.72 26.99 -10.58
N ARG A 123 -9.66 26.30 -11.24
CA ARG A 123 -10.93 26.90 -11.68
C ARG A 123 -11.80 27.38 -10.52
N CYS A 124 -11.83 26.65 -9.40
CA CYS A 124 -12.61 27.06 -8.22
C CYS A 124 -12.01 28.28 -7.51
N LEU A 125 -10.71 28.51 -7.68
CA LEU A 125 -10.00 29.66 -7.12
C LEU A 125 -9.89 30.83 -8.12
N ASP A 126 -10.26 30.59 -9.38
CA ASP A 126 -10.19 31.61 -10.43
C ASP A 126 -11.18 32.74 -10.14
N GLY A 127 -10.72 33.98 -10.29
CA GLY A 127 -11.50 35.19 -9.97
C GLY A 127 -11.55 35.57 -8.48
N LEU A 128 -10.91 34.82 -7.56
CA LEU A 128 -10.74 35.28 -6.18
C LEU A 128 -9.71 36.41 -6.12
N GLY A 129 -10.07 37.52 -5.50
CA GLY A 129 -9.15 38.59 -5.13
C GLY A 129 -8.38 38.27 -3.84
N LEU A 130 -7.44 39.15 -3.50
CA LEU A 130 -6.62 39.00 -2.29
C LEU A 130 -7.44 39.03 -0.99
N CYS A 131 -8.56 39.77 -0.99
CA CYS A 131 -9.46 39.83 0.16
C CYS A 131 -10.24 38.52 0.33
N GLU A 132 -10.83 37.96 -0.73
CA GLU A 132 -11.51 36.67 -0.62
C GLU A 132 -10.55 35.54 -0.27
N LEU A 133 -9.31 35.59 -0.81
CA LEU A 133 -8.28 34.62 -0.48
C LEU A 133 -7.89 34.68 1.01
N ASN A 134 -7.82 35.88 1.59
CA ASN A 134 -7.59 36.04 3.03
C ASN A 134 -8.71 35.37 3.84
N TYR A 135 -9.98 35.56 3.46
CA TYR A 135 -11.10 34.91 4.13
C TYR A 135 -11.06 33.39 4.02
N LEU A 136 -10.67 32.86 2.85
CA LEU A 136 -10.56 31.42 2.62
C LEU A 136 -9.43 30.79 3.45
N LEU A 137 -8.29 31.49 3.57
CA LEU A 137 -7.07 30.91 4.13
C LEU A 137 -6.84 31.26 5.61
N PHE A 138 -7.02 32.51 6.01
CA PHE A 138 -6.36 33.08 7.21
C PHE A 138 -7.29 33.76 8.21
N SER A 139 -8.61 33.70 8.08
CA SER A 139 -9.46 34.43 9.04
C SER A 139 -9.18 34.03 10.48
N CYS A 140 -8.83 34.99 11.33
CA CYS A 140 -8.72 34.78 12.78
C CYS A 140 -10.12 34.58 13.39
N GLU A 141 -10.18 34.02 14.60
CA GLU A 141 -11.45 33.82 15.32
C GLU A 141 -12.21 35.13 15.53
N ALA A 142 -11.53 36.21 15.89
CA ALA A 142 -12.17 37.52 16.09
C ALA A 142 -12.81 38.06 14.81
N GLU A 143 -12.13 37.92 13.66
CA GLU A 143 -12.63 38.35 12.35
C GLU A 143 -13.82 37.50 11.88
N GLU A 144 -13.80 36.20 12.20
CA GLU A 144 -14.89 35.29 11.87
C GLU A 144 -16.12 35.53 12.74
N ARG A 145 -15.92 35.84 14.03
CA ARG A 145 -16.98 36.24 14.96
C ARG A 145 -17.65 37.54 14.54
N ASP A 146 -16.85 38.56 14.21
CA ASP A 146 -17.37 39.86 13.74
C ASP A 146 -18.25 39.68 12.49
N ARG A 147 -17.77 38.94 11.49
CA ARG A 147 -18.53 38.68 10.25
C ARG A 147 -19.75 37.79 10.45
N SER A 148 -19.73 36.90 11.43
CA SER A 148 -20.81 35.95 11.67
C SER A 148 -21.81 36.39 12.75
N ALA A 149 -21.58 37.53 13.40
CA ALA A 149 -22.29 37.97 14.62
C ALA A 149 -22.22 36.89 15.72
N ASP A 150 -20.99 36.47 16.06
CA ASP A 150 -20.65 35.46 17.08
C ASP A 150 -21.21 34.04 16.85
N ARG A 151 -21.74 33.75 15.66
CA ARG A 151 -22.28 32.42 15.32
C ARG A 151 -21.21 31.41 14.93
N ARG A 152 -20.03 31.88 14.52
CA ARG A 152 -18.89 31.04 14.09
C ARG A 152 -17.62 31.48 14.81
N ALA A 153 -16.73 30.53 15.02
CA ALA A 153 -15.44 30.71 15.68
C ALA A 153 -14.41 29.75 15.07
N ALA A 154 -13.17 29.76 15.56
CA ALA A 154 -12.20 28.75 15.20
C ALA A 154 -12.68 27.36 15.62
N TYR A 155 -12.39 26.36 14.79
CA TYR A 155 -12.75 24.98 15.10
C TYR A 155 -11.86 24.45 16.23
N ASP A 156 -12.48 23.93 17.29
CA ASP A 156 -11.79 23.34 18.44
C ASP A 156 -11.55 21.85 18.20
N LEU A 157 -10.29 21.48 17.98
CA LEU A 157 -9.87 20.11 17.76
C LEU A 157 -9.76 19.37 19.10
N PRO A 158 -10.49 18.26 19.30
CA PRO A 158 -10.43 17.49 20.55
C PRO A 158 -8.99 17.08 20.91
N GLY A 159 -8.52 17.54 22.07
CA GLY A 159 -7.18 17.24 22.59
C GLY A 159 -6.05 18.13 22.05
N TYR A 160 -6.33 19.04 21.11
CA TYR A 160 -5.37 20.02 20.59
C TYR A 160 -5.76 21.45 20.99
N GLY A 161 -7.04 21.78 20.91
CA GLY A 161 -7.55 23.14 21.13
C GLY A 161 -8.02 23.82 19.83
N PRO A 162 -8.39 25.11 19.91
CA PRO A 162 -8.82 25.88 18.75
C PRO A 162 -7.69 26.09 17.73
N LEU A 163 -8.04 25.97 16.45
CA LEU A 163 -7.12 26.29 15.36
C LEU A 163 -6.74 27.78 15.36
N THR A 164 -5.49 28.08 14.95
CA THR A 164 -5.00 29.47 14.86
C THR A 164 -5.83 30.32 13.88
N TYR A 165 -6.29 29.71 12.79
CA TYR A 165 -7.13 30.35 11.78
C TYR A 165 -8.38 29.49 11.52
N CYS A 166 -9.50 30.14 11.23
CA CYS A 166 -10.76 29.53 10.81
C CYS A 166 -10.72 29.02 9.36
N GLY A 167 -9.79 29.54 8.55
CA GLY A 167 -9.59 29.15 7.16
C GLY A 167 -8.70 27.92 6.98
N LEU A 168 -8.43 27.55 5.73
CA LEU A 168 -7.68 26.34 5.38
C LEU A 168 -6.27 26.29 6.01
N MET A 169 -5.63 27.44 6.23
CA MET A 169 -4.29 27.47 6.83
C MET A 169 -4.28 27.05 8.29
N GLY A 170 -5.40 27.14 9.00
CA GLY A 170 -5.52 26.57 10.34
C GLY A 170 -5.39 25.05 10.30
N ALA A 171 -6.08 24.40 9.36
CA ALA A 171 -5.98 22.96 9.16
C ALA A 171 -4.60 22.54 8.66
N CYS A 172 -4.02 23.24 7.69
CA CYS A 172 -2.66 22.96 7.21
C CYS A 172 -1.64 23.05 8.34
N GLY A 173 -1.68 24.11 9.15
CA GLY A 173 -0.77 24.27 10.28
C GLY A 173 -0.89 23.14 11.30
N ALA A 174 -2.11 22.71 11.64
CA ALA A 174 -2.31 21.60 12.57
C ALA A 174 -1.82 20.25 11.99
N LEU A 175 -2.01 20.02 10.69
CA LEU A 175 -1.59 18.78 10.01
C LEU A 175 -0.08 18.70 9.79
N ASP A 176 0.59 19.83 9.54
CA ASP A 176 2.06 19.86 9.36
C ASP A 176 2.84 19.58 10.66
N LEU A 177 2.20 19.71 11.81
CA LEU A 177 2.77 19.40 13.13
C LEU A 177 2.65 17.92 13.52
N MET A 178 1.86 17.11 12.80
CA MET A 178 1.61 15.70 13.08
C MET A 178 2.52 14.78 12.25
#